data_AF-A0A8T3U5H3-F1
#
_entry.id   AF-A0A8T3U5H3-F1
#
_cell.length_a   1.000
_cell.length_b   1.000
_cell.length_c   1.000
_cell.angle_alpha   90.00
_cell.angle_beta   90.00
_cell.angle_gamma   90.00
#
_symmetry.space_group_name_H-M   'P 1'
#
loop_
_entity.id
_entity.type
_entity.pdbx_description
1 polymer ?
#
loop_
_entity_poly.entity_id
_entity_poly.type
_entity_poly.pdbx_seq_one_letter_code
_entity_poly.pdbx_strand_id
1 'polypeptide(L)'
;TLTEDIEFSLKTIIKGKKLGWATTAIVYDEQPVKFKPSWSQRARWTIGHIQCLAEYTKPLTRSTFENKTLTNFDGLLYMLGSIPMFVITILLLLLNAVFYLTKGMSTADFTLNILKFIIPTFILPIFTALFVMIIDKRPIKKMIKGLVLYPLFLGSWLLINFKCLFKRETTWEKIEHVRKVDINTINKDDKK
;
A
#
# COMPACT_ATOMS: atom_id res chain seq x y z
N THR A 1 -7.72 -9.52 12.48
CA THR A 1 -8.17 -8.51 11.49
C THR A 1 -8.23 -9.17 10.12
N LEU A 2 -8.71 -8.49 9.06
CA LEU A 2 -8.69 -9.06 7.70
C LEU A 2 -7.27 -9.17 7.10
N THR A 3 -6.24 -8.73 7.83
CA THR A 3 -4.81 -8.74 7.48
C THR A 3 -4.03 -9.30 8.68
N GLU A 4 -4.15 -10.61 8.89
CA GLU A 4 -3.53 -11.33 10.01
C GLU A 4 -2.00 -11.27 10.01
N ASP A 5 -1.40 -11.18 8.83
CA ASP A 5 0.04 -10.99 8.58
C ASP A 5 0.56 -9.66 9.15
N ILE A 6 -0.16 -8.56 8.88
CA ILE A 6 0.14 -7.25 9.46
C ILE A 6 -0.09 -7.29 10.97
N GLU A 7 -1.20 -7.86 11.43
CA GLU A 7 -1.51 -7.98 12.85
C GLU A 7 -0.42 -8.75 13.63
N PHE A 8 0.05 -9.87 13.09
CA PHE A 8 1.12 -10.67 13.68
C PHE A 8 2.43 -9.89 13.75
N SER A 9 2.77 -9.18 12.67
CA SER A 9 3.95 -8.30 12.61
C SER A 9 3.88 -7.21 13.68
N LEU A 10 2.75 -6.51 13.80
CA LEU A 10 2.55 -5.44 14.79
C LEU A 10 2.65 -5.97 16.22
N LYS A 11 2.01 -7.10 16.54
CA LYS A 11 2.12 -7.73 17.86
C LYS A 11 3.57 -8.09 18.22
N THR A 12 4.35 -8.49 17.24
CA THR A 12 5.77 -8.83 17.41
C THR A 12 6.60 -7.58 17.68
N ILE A 13 6.40 -6.53 16.89
CA ILE A 13 7.06 -5.24 17.06
C ILE A 13 6.71 -4.62 18.43
N ILE A 14 5.44 -4.66 18.84
CA ILE A 14 4.99 -4.14 20.16
C ILE A 14 5.75 -4.79 21.32
N LYS A 15 6.14 -6.06 21.18
CA LYS A 15 6.95 -6.80 22.17
C LYS A 15 8.46 -6.48 22.09
N GLY A 16 8.86 -5.49 21.30
CA GLY A 16 10.26 -5.10 21.10
C GLY A 16 11.07 -6.09 20.25
N LYS A 17 10.40 -7.02 19.56
CA LYS A 17 11.07 -8.02 18.72
C LYS A 17 11.23 -7.50 17.29
N LYS A 18 12.36 -7.86 16.67
CA LYS A 18 12.66 -7.53 15.27
C LYS A 18 12.03 -8.55 14.32
N LEU A 19 11.56 -8.07 13.17
CA LEU A 19 11.14 -8.92 12.05
C LEU A 19 12.34 -9.16 11.14
N GLY A 20 12.50 -10.41 10.70
CA GLY A 20 13.55 -10.81 9.77
C GLY A 20 13.00 -11.02 8.36
N TRP A 21 13.81 -10.71 7.35
CA TRP A 21 13.52 -11.02 5.96
C TRP A 21 14.31 -12.27 5.56
N ALA A 22 13.63 -13.34 5.15
CA ALA A 22 14.26 -14.57 4.66
C ALA A 22 14.41 -14.52 3.13
N THR A 23 15.59 -14.12 2.63
CA THR A 23 15.84 -13.93 1.19
C THR A 23 15.88 -15.24 0.39
N THR A 24 16.05 -16.37 1.05
CA THR A 24 16.10 -17.71 0.44
C THR A 24 14.73 -18.41 0.40
N ALA A 25 13.72 -17.86 1.09
CA ALA A 25 12.38 -18.43 1.07
C ALA A 25 11.69 -18.10 -0.26
N ILE A 26 11.23 -19.15 -0.96
CA ILE A 26 10.51 -19.02 -2.23
C ILE A 26 9.04 -19.39 -1.99
N VAL A 27 8.14 -18.49 -2.35
CA VAL A 27 6.68 -18.68 -2.25
C VAL A 27 6.06 -18.41 -3.61
N TYR A 28 5.21 -19.33 -4.07
CA TYR A 28 4.43 -19.16 -5.29
C TYR A 28 3.01 -18.72 -4.93
N ASP A 29 2.57 -17.61 -5.51
CA ASP A 29 1.24 -17.04 -5.27
C ASP A 29 0.50 -16.77 -6.58
N GLU A 30 -0.82 -16.95 -6.54
CA GLU A 30 -1.69 -16.67 -7.68
C GLU A 30 -2.25 -15.25 -7.57
N GLN A 31 -1.82 -14.39 -8.48
CA GLN A 31 -2.30 -13.01 -8.53
C GLN A 31 -3.63 -12.89 -9.30
N PRO A 32 -4.51 -11.95 -8.93
CA PRO A 32 -5.75 -11.72 -9.66
C PRO A 32 -5.47 -11.20 -11.07
N VAL A 33 -5.95 -11.93 -12.08
CA VAL A 33 -5.80 -11.56 -13.50
C VAL A 33 -6.92 -10.66 -14.04
N LYS A 34 -7.95 -10.41 -13.22
CA LYS A 34 -9.10 -9.55 -13.55
C LYS A 34 -9.21 -8.41 -12.53
N PHE A 35 -9.75 -7.27 -12.99
CA PHE A 35 -9.86 -6.07 -12.15
C PHE A 35 -10.83 -6.24 -10.97
N LYS A 36 -11.98 -6.89 -11.16
CA LYS A 36 -12.99 -7.06 -10.09
C LYS A 36 -12.43 -7.84 -8.88
N PRO A 37 -11.81 -9.03 -9.04
CA PRO A 37 -11.14 -9.71 -7.93
C PRO A 37 -10.02 -8.88 -7.30
N SER A 38 -9.22 -8.17 -8.11
CA SER A 38 -8.20 -7.25 -7.59
C SER A 38 -8.82 -6.15 -6.73
N TRP A 39 -9.96 -5.58 -7.13
CA TRP A 39 -10.66 -4.57 -6.33
C TRP A 39 -11.11 -5.12 -4.97
N SER A 40 -11.79 -6.28 -4.94
CA SER A 40 -12.23 -6.90 -3.68
C SER A 40 -11.05 -7.23 -2.76
N GLN A 41 -9.95 -7.76 -3.32
CA GLN A 41 -8.74 -8.07 -2.56
C GLN A 41 -8.14 -6.83 -1.90
N ARG A 42 -8.00 -5.74 -2.66
CA ARG A 42 -7.39 -4.49 -2.19
C ARG A 42 -8.28 -3.79 -1.16
N ALA A 43 -9.60 -3.85 -1.35
CA ALA A 43 -10.56 -3.38 -0.35
C ALA A 43 -10.42 -4.15 0.98
N ARG A 44 -10.26 -5.48 0.93
CA ARG A 44 -9.99 -6.29 2.12
C ARG A 44 -8.70 -5.86 2.83
N TRP A 45 -7.62 -5.62 2.09
CA TRP A 45 -6.36 -5.15 2.68
C TRP A 45 -6.53 -3.79 3.36
N THR A 46 -7.21 -2.84 2.71
CA THR A 46 -7.51 -1.53 3.30
C THR A 46 -8.34 -1.66 4.58
N ILE A 47 -9.40 -2.48 4.59
CA ILE A 47 -10.25 -2.66 5.77
C ILE A 47 -9.47 -3.33 6.91
N GLY A 48 -8.69 -4.38 6.61
CA GLY A 48 -7.83 -5.02 7.60
C GLY A 48 -6.80 -4.06 8.18
N HIS A 49 -6.22 -3.19 7.35
CA HIS A 49 -5.31 -2.16 7.80
C HIS A 49 -6.00 -1.13 8.73
N ILE A 50 -7.23 -0.71 8.41
CA ILE A 50 -8.03 0.18 9.28
C ILE A 50 -8.32 -0.50 10.63
N GLN A 51 -8.62 -1.80 10.64
CA GLN A 51 -8.80 -2.57 11.88
C GLN A 51 -7.50 -2.61 12.70
N CYS A 52 -6.36 -2.90 12.05
CA CYS A 52 -5.06 -2.89 12.70
C CYS A 52 -4.71 -1.49 13.25
N LEU A 53 -5.04 -0.42 12.53
CA LEU A 53 -4.81 0.95 12.99
C LEU A 53 -5.61 1.23 14.26
N ALA A 54 -6.90 0.88 14.28
CA ALA A 54 -7.76 1.10 15.44
C ALA A 54 -7.27 0.35 16.68
N GLU A 55 -6.87 -0.91 16.51
CA GLU A 55 -6.46 -1.78 17.62
C GLU A 55 -5.02 -1.50 18.09
N TYR A 56 -4.07 -1.35 17.16
CA TYR A 56 -2.65 -1.41 17.48
C TYR A 56 -1.93 -0.07 17.54
N THR A 57 -2.53 1.06 17.11
CA THR A 57 -1.82 2.36 17.15
C THR A 57 -1.41 2.75 18.57
N LYS A 58 -2.32 2.67 19.55
CA LYS A 58 -2.02 3.02 20.95
C LYS A 58 -0.97 2.12 21.62
N PRO A 59 -1.05 0.78 21.54
CA PRO A 59 0.01 -0.05 22.12
C PRO A 59 1.34 0.11 21.38
N LEU A 60 1.33 0.37 20.07
CA LEU A 60 2.54 0.60 19.28
C LEU A 60 3.21 1.94 19.61
N THR A 61 2.45 3.02 19.79
CA THR A 61 3.00 4.31 20.25
C THR A 61 3.65 4.16 21.62
N ARG A 62 2.96 3.55 22.58
CA ARG A 62 3.49 3.26 23.91
C ARG A 62 4.80 2.47 23.83
N SER A 63 4.78 1.37 23.09
CA SER A 63 5.95 0.50 22.88
C SER A 63 7.13 1.23 22.21
N THR A 64 6.85 2.20 21.32
CA THR A 64 7.90 3.03 20.70
C THR A 64 8.64 3.89 21.72
N PHE A 65 7.93 4.49 22.67
CA PHE A 65 8.56 5.29 23.72
C PHE A 65 9.21 4.46 24.83
N GLU A 66 8.69 3.24 25.08
CA GLU A 66 9.26 2.30 26.06
C GLU A 66 10.53 1.62 25.54
N ASN A 67 10.46 0.99 24.36
CA ASN A 67 11.55 0.20 23.81
C ASN A 67 12.62 1.03 23.10
N LYS A 68 12.24 2.21 22.56
CA LYS A 68 13.14 3.15 21.85
C LYS A 68 13.98 2.50 20.74
N THR A 69 13.44 1.49 20.06
CA THR A 69 14.11 0.85 18.93
C THR A 69 13.64 1.44 17.60
N LEU A 70 14.52 1.41 16.59
CA LEU A 70 14.16 1.80 15.22
C LEU A 70 13.02 0.96 14.65
N THR A 71 12.91 -0.32 15.03
CA THR A 71 11.83 -1.21 14.55
C THR A 71 10.46 -0.79 15.09
N ASN A 72 10.39 -0.38 16.37
CA ASN A 72 9.15 0.13 16.95
C ASN A 72 8.74 1.45 16.28
N PHE A 73 9.70 2.35 16.10
CA PHE A 73 9.47 3.62 15.44
C PHE A 73 9.04 3.44 13.98
N ASP A 74 9.71 2.59 13.21
CA ASP A 74 9.36 2.26 11.84
C ASP A 74 7.97 1.61 11.74
N GLY A 75 7.64 0.67 12.62
CA GLY A 75 6.30 0.09 12.69
C GLY A 75 5.22 1.14 12.95
N LEU A 76 5.49 2.12 13.82
CA LEU A 76 4.57 3.24 14.05
C LEU A 76 4.43 4.12 12.80
N LEU A 77 5.53 4.47 12.14
CA LEU A 77 5.51 5.25 10.91
C LEU A 77 4.77 4.53 9.78
N TYR A 78 4.92 3.20 9.66
CA TYR A 78 4.17 2.39 8.71
C TYR A 78 2.66 2.52 8.95
N MET A 79 2.22 2.41 10.21
CA MET A 79 0.80 2.53 10.54
C MET A 79 0.26 3.94 10.27
N LEU A 80 1.00 4.99 10.64
CA LEU A 80 0.60 6.38 10.43
C LEU A 80 0.66 6.79 8.95
N GLY A 81 1.64 6.28 8.20
CA GLY A 81 1.90 6.56 6.80
C GLY A 81 0.83 6.03 5.82
N SER A 82 -0.13 5.26 6.33
CA SER A 82 -1.19 4.63 5.55
C SER A 82 -2.46 5.50 5.49
N ILE A 83 -3.55 5.06 6.10
CA ILE A 83 -4.87 5.68 6.13
C ILE A 83 -4.85 7.07 6.80
N PRO A 84 -4.14 7.31 7.93
CA PRO A 84 -4.08 8.65 8.51
C PRO A 84 -3.48 9.67 7.56
N MET A 85 -2.33 9.36 6.94
CA MET A 85 -1.74 10.25 5.93
C MET A 85 -2.65 10.46 4.72
N PHE A 86 -3.37 9.42 4.28
CA PHE A 86 -4.36 9.56 3.21
C PHE A 86 -5.48 10.53 3.56
N VAL A 87 -6.04 10.46 4.78
CA VAL A 87 -7.08 11.38 5.25
C VAL A 87 -6.55 12.81 5.35
N ILE A 88 -5.36 13.00 5.94
CA ILE A 88 -4.69 14.31 6.00
C ILE A 88 -4.51 14.89 4.60
N THR A 89 -4.08 14.07 3.64
CA THR A 89 -3.89 14.51 2.25
C THR A 89 -5.20 14.99 1.61
N ILE A 90 -6.32 14.29 1.83
CA ILE A 90 -7.64 14.74 1.34
C ILE A 90 -8.01 16.08 1.98
N LEU A 91 -7.84 16.24 3.29
CA LEU A 91 -8.15 17.49 3.99
C LEU A 91 -7.31 18.66 3.46
N LEU A 92 -6.02 18.45 3.22
CA LEU A 92 -5.13 19.47 2.66
C LEU A 92 -5.52 19.85 1.23
N LEU A 93 -5.93 18.89 0.40
CA LEU A 93 -6.42 19.16 -0.95
C LEU A 93 -7.72 19.98 -0.92
N LEU A 94 -8.65 19.64 -0.02
CA LEU A 94 -9.89 20.39 0.16
C LEU A 94 -9.63 21.82 0.65
N LEU A 95 -8.73 21.98 1.63
CA LEU A 95 -8.33 23.31 2.10
C LEU A 95 -7.69 24.14 0.98
N ASN A 96 -6.79 23.56 0.18
CA ASN A 96 -6.22 24.24 -0.99
C ASN A 96 -7.30 24.70 -1.98
N ALA A 97 -8.30 23.86 -2.25
CA ALA A 97 -9.42 24.21 -3.12
C ALA A 97 -10.25 25.36 -2.54
N VAL A 98 -10.55 25.34 -1.24
CA VAL A 98 -11.27 26.44 -0.56
C VAL A 98 -10.48 27.74 -0.64
N PHE A 99 -9.19 27.74 -0.33
CA PHE A 99 -8.34 28.94 -0.40
C PHE A 99 -8.27 29.51 -1.83
N TYR A 100 -8.24 28.66 -2.84
CA TYR A 100 -8.30 29.11 -4.23
C TYR A 100 -9.66 29.76 -4.56
N LEU A 101 -10.77 29.13 -4.18
CA LEU A 101 -12.13 29.64 -4.42
C LEU A 101 -12.42 30.94 -3.68
N THR A 102 -11.85 31.14 -2.49
CA THR A 102 -11.97 32.39 -1.72
C THR A 102 -10.99 33.47 -2.15
N LYS A 103 -10.25 33.26 -3.26
CA LYS A 103 -9.19 34.16 -3.76
C LYS A 103 -8.06 34.42 -2.76
N GLY A 104 -7.87 33.53 -1.79
CA GLY A 104 -6.75 33.55 -0.84
C GLY A 104 -5.44 32.99 -1.42
N MET A 105 -5.47 32.49 -2.66
CA MET A 105 -4.31 31.88 -3.34
C MET A 105 -4.35 32.19 -4.84
N SER A 106 -3.18 32.44 -5.45
CA SER A 106 -3.08 32.62 -6.89
C SER A 106 -3.30 31.31 -7.65
N THR A 107 -3.67 31.39 -8.93
CA THR A 107 -3.79 30.20 -9.79
C THR A 107 -2.46 29.44 -9.91
N ALA A 108 -1.33 30.15 -9.91
CA ALA A 108 0.00 29.54 -9.98
C ALA A 108 0.31 28.73 -8.72
N ASP A 109 0.03 29.29 -7.54
CA ASP A 109 0.25 28.61 -6.26
C ASP A 109 -0.66 27.39 -6.10
N PHE A 110 -1.93 27.51 -6.50
CA PHE A 110 -2.87 26.39 -6.48
C PHE A 110 -2.38 25.26 -7.41
N THR A 111 -1.96 25.60 -8.62
CA THR A 111 -1.42 24.63 -9.58
C THR A 111 -0.18 23.93 -9.04
N LEU A 112 0.77 24.69 -8.47
CA LEU A 112 1.97 24.14 -7.85
C LEU A 112 1.63 23.20 -6.69
N ASN A 113 0.66 23.56 -5.85
CA ASN A 113 0.25 22.71 -4.74
C ASN A 113 -0.38 21.41 -5.23
N ILE A 114 -1.26 21.46 -6.25
CA ILE A 114 -1.81 20.24 -6.87
C ILE A 114 -0.69 19.36 -7.46
N LEU A 115 0.28 19.94 -8.16
CA LEU A 115 1.41 19.19 -8.72
C LEU A 115 2.26 18.50 -7.64
N LYS A 116 2.45 19.13 -6.47
CA LYS A 116 3.14 18.52 -5.32
C LYS A 116 2.40 17.30 -4.77
N PHE A 117 1.11 17.13 -5.03
CA PHE A 117 0.39 15.89 -4.71
C PHE A 117 0.42 14.90 -5.88
N ILE A 118 0.14 15.36 -7.10
CA ILE A 118 0.04 14.48 -8.27
C ILE A 118 1.37 13.81 -8.61
N ILE A 119 2.48 14.57 -8.60
CA ILE A 119 3.79 14.02 -9.01
C ILE A 119 4.26 12.91 -8.06
N PRO A 120 4.31 13.11 -6.72
CA PRO A 120 4.76 12.04 -5.82
C PRO A 120 3.80 10.86 -5.74
N THR A 121 2.49 11.07 -5.93
CA THR A 121 1.50 9.99 -5.85
C THR A 121 1.43 9.14 -7.11
N PHE A 122 1.56 9.73 -8.30
CA PHE A 122 1.32 9.01 -9.56
C PHE A 122 2.56 8.82 -10.42
N ILE A 123 3.51 9.75 -10.36
CA ILE A 123 4.66 9.76 -11.27
C ILE A 123 5.90 9.17 -10.63
N LEU A 124 6.25 9.61 -9.41
CA LEU A 124 7.41 9.11 -8.68
C LEU A 124 7.41 7.58 -8.49
N PRO A 125 6.27 6.91 -8.22
CA PRO A 125 6.24 5.46 -8.05
C PRO A 125 6.65 4.67 -9.31
N ILE A 126 6.53 5.25 -10.50
CA ILE A 126 7.01 4.62 -11.73
C ILE A 126 8.55 4.57 -11.70
N PHE A 127 9.20 5.65 -11.28
CA PHE A 127 10.65 5.72 -11.19
C PHE A 127 11.20 4.83 -10.08
N THR A 128 10.53 4.75 -8.94
CA THR A 128 10.93 3.81 -7.87
C THR A 128 10.75 2.36 -8.32
N ALA A 129 9.67 2.02 -9.04
CA ALA A 129 9.49 0.70 -9.62
C ALA A 129 10.60 0.36 -10.64
N LEU A 130 10.94 1.31 -11.53
CA LEU A 130 12.05 1.15 -12.47
C LEU A 130 13.38 0.91 -11.75
N PHE A 131 13.67 1.68 -10.70
CA PHE A 131 14.89 1.55 -9.92
C PHE A 131 15.01 0.17 -9.25
N VAL A 132 13.93 -0.31 -8.62
CA VAL A 132 13.88 -1.66 -8.02
C VAL A 132 14.07 -2.73 -9.08
N MET A 133 13.42 -2.60 -10.24
CA MET A 133 13.59 -3.54 -11.34
C MET A 133 15.03 -3.62 -11.87
N ILE A 134 15.76 -2.50 -11.86
CA ILE A 134 17.18 -2.47 -12.25
C ILE A 134 18.03 -3.23 -11.22
N ILE A 135 17.81 -2.99 -9.92
CA ILE A 135 18.51 -3.69 -8.83
C ILE A 135 18.26 -5.19 -8.89
N ASP A 136 17.00 -5.58 -9.05
CA ASP A 136 16.58 -6.99 -9.10
C ASP A 136 16.80 -7.65 -10.48
N LYS A 137 17.42 -6.93 -11.43
CA LYS A 137 17.71 -7.39 -12.79
C LYS A 137 16.47 -7.95 -13.51
N ARG A 138 15.30 -7.36 -13.27
CA ARG A 138 14.02 -7.77 -13.86
C ARG A 138 13.89 -7.27 -15.31
N PRO A 139 13.21 -8.02 -16.21
CA PRO A 139 13.13 -7.65 -17.62
C PRO A 139 12.17 -6.45 -17.86
N ILE A 140 12.71 -5.23 -17.83
CA ILE A 140 11.95 -3.97 -17.98
C ILE A 140 11.07 -3.95 -19.23
N LYS A 141 11.59 -4.40 -20.39
CA LYS A 141 10.85 -4.41 -21.66
C LYS A 141 9.53 -5.18 -21.58
N LYS A 142 9.47 -6.26 -20.78
CA LYS A 142 8.26 -7.07 -20.60
C LYS A 142 7.22 -6.39 -19.71
N MET A 143 7.62 -5.39 -18.92
CA MET A 143 6.76 -4.74 -17.90
C MET A 143 6.35 -3.30 -18.28
N ILE A 144 6.73 -2.79 -19.46
CA ILE A 144 6.41 -1.42 -19.92
C ILE A 144 4.92 -1.12 -19.80
N LYS A 145 4.05 -2.04 -20.25
CA LYS A 145 2.59 -1.87 -20.14
C LYS A 145 2.14 -1.70 -18.68
N GLY A 146 2.74 -2.46 -17.76
CA GLY A 146 2.47 -2.35 -16.33
C GLY A 146 2.89 -0.99 -15.77
N LEU A 147 4.09 -0.51 -16.15
CA LEU A 147 4.60 0.80 -15.72
C LEU A 147 3.73 1.96 -16.22
N VAL A 148 3.29 1.90 -17.48
CA VAL A 148 2.41 2.93 -18.08
C VAL A 148 1.02 2.92 -17.43
N LEU A 149 0.48 1.74 -17.10
CA LEU A 149 -0.83 1.61 -16.45
C LEU A 149 -0.77 1.78 -14.93
N TYR A 150 0.42 1.95 -14.35
CA TYR A 150 0.61 2.02 -12.90
C TYR A 150 -0.12 3.20 -12.26
N PRO A 151 -0.12 4.43 -12.83
CA PRO A 151 -0.92 5.54 -12.30
C PRO A 151 -2.42 5.24 -12.24
N LEU A 152 -2.96 4.55 -13.24
CA LEU A 152 -4.38 4.16 -13.26
C LEU A 152 -4.67 3.15 -12.14
N PHE A 153 -3.76 2.19 -11.93
CA PHE A 153 -3.85 1.23 -10.83
C PHE A 153 -3.82 1.93 -9.47
N LEU A 154 -2.91 2.88 -9.25
CA LEU A 154 -2.85 3.69 -8.03
C LEU A 154 -4.12 4.55 -7.85
N GLY A 155 -4.63 5.15 -8.93
CA GLY A 155 -5.88 5.92 -8.89
C GLY A 155 -7.06 5.07 -8.41
N SER A 156 -7.17 3.84 -8.91
CA SER A 156 -8.18 2.90 -8.41
C SER A 156 -7.98 2.53 -6.93
N TRP A 157 -6.74 2.50 -6.44
CA TRP A 157 -6.45 2.27 -5.03
C TRP A 157 -6.93 3.43 -4.15
N LEU A 158 -6.75 4.68 -4.59
CA LEU A 158 -7.25 5.85 -3.86
C LEU A 158 -8.78 5.82 -3.71
N LEU A 159 -9.49 5.42 -4.78
CA LEU A 159 -10.95 5.26 -4.75
C LEU A 159 -11.39 4.17 -3.76
N ILE A 160 -10.67 3.04 -3.72
CA ILE A 160 -10.90 1.98 -2.74
C ILE A 160 -10.68 2.50 -1.32
N ASN A 161 -9.55 3.16 -1.06
CA ASN A 161 -9.23 3.73 0.24
C ASN A 161 -10.33 4.68 0.70
N PHE A 162 -10.77 5.59 -0.18
CA PHE A 162 -11.87 6.49 0.11
C PHE A 162 -13.17 5.75 0.43
N LYS A 163 -13.58 4.77 -0.40
CA LYS A 163 -14.78 3.95 -0.14
C LYS A 163 -14.71 3.27 1.23
N CYS A 164 -13.56 2.70 1.58
CA CYS A 164 -13.36 1.94 2.82
C CYS A 164 -13.37 2.82 4.10
N LEU A 165 -13.18 4.14 3.98
CA LEU A 165 -13.35 5.05 5.12
C LEU A 165 -14.80 5.03 5.64
N PHE A 166 -15.77 4.96 4.72
CA PHE A 166 -17.20 5.03 5.02
C PHE A 166 -17.88 3.66 5.02
N LYS A 167 -17.53 2.78 4.07
CA LYS A 167 -18.13 1.46 3.91
C LYS A 167 -17.10 0.37 4.16
N ARG A 168 -17.19 -0.25 5.33
CA ARG A 168 -16.30 -1.33 5.78
C ARG A 168 -17.00 -2.67 5.60
N GLU A 169 -17.05 -3.15 4.36
CA GLU A 169 -17.58 -4.48 4.05
C GLU A 169 -16.62 -5.56 4.56
N THR A 170 -17.00 -6.25 5.64
CA THR A 170 -16.19 -7.32 6.26
C THR A 170 -16.51 -8.71 5.71
N THR A 171 -17.42 -8.81 4.74
CA THR A 171 -17.77 -10.07 4.08
C THR A 171 -16.60 -10.56 3.24
N TRP A 172 -16.06 -11.72 3.60
CA TRP A 172 -15.01 -12.37 2.84
C TRP A 172 -15.58 -12.94 1.54
N GLU A 173 -15.20 -12.36 0.40
CA GLU A 173 -15.49 -12.93 -0.92
C GLU A 173 -14.34 -13.86 -1.34
N LYS A 174 -14.65 -15.14 -1.58
CA LYS A 174 -13.67 -16.08 -2.12
C LYS A 174 -13.22 -15.64 -3.50
N ILE A 175 -11.91 -15.50 -3.69
CA ILE A 175 -11.35 -15.33 -5.03
C ILE A 175 -11.34 -16.70 -5.71
N GLU A 176 -12.01 -16.82 -6.85
CA GLU A 176 -12.01 -18.07 -7.62
C GLU A 176 -10.63 -18.30 -8.24
N HIS A 177 -10.01 -19.40 -7.84
CA HIS A 177 -8.76 -19.89 -8.42
C HIS A 177 -9.06 -20.68 -9.69
N VAL A 178 -8.72 -20.10 -10.83
CA VAL A 178 -8.95 -20.69 -12.16
C VAL A 178 -7.75 -21.48 -12.67
N ARG A 179 -6.61 -21.41 -11.99
CA ARG A 179 -5.39 -22.11 -12.38
C ARG A 179 -5.09 -23.20 -11.35
N LYS A 180 -4.65 -24.36 -11.84
CA LYS A 180 -4.16 -25.46 -11.01
C LYS A 180 -2.77 -25.79 -11.53
N VAL A 181 -1.75 -25.14 -10.96
CA VAL A 181 -0.35 -25.37 -11.35
C VAL A 181 0.29 -26.30 -10.32
N ASP A 182 0.82 -27.42 -10.78
CA ASP A 182 1.56 -28.35 -9.93
C ASP A 182 2.98 -27.81 -9.68
N ILE A 183 3.43 -27.85 -8.43
CA ILE A 183 4.76 -27.36 -8.01
C ILE A 183 5.90 -27.99 -8.84
N ASN A 184 5.74 -29.24 -9.28
CA ASN A 184 6.74 -29.96 -10.06
C ASN A 184 6.88 -29.42 -11.48
N THR A 185 5.88 -28.69 -11.99
CA THR A 185 5.93 -28.08 -13.33
C THR A 185 6.70 -26.76 -13.34
N ILE A 186 6.79 -26.06 -12.20
CA ILE A 186 7.43 -24.74 -12.10
C ILE A 186 8.96 -24.85 -12.08
N ASN A 187 9.51 -25.88 -11.41
CA ASN A 187 10.96 -26.10 -11.27
C ASN A 187 11.72 -26.35 -12.59
N LYS A 188 11.04 -26.59 -13.72
CA LYS A 188 11.71 -26.82 -15.01
C LYS A 188 12.11 -25.54 -15.73
N ASP A 189 11.44 -24.42 -15.45
CA ASP A 189 11.62 -23.18 -16.20
C ASP A 189 12.65 -22.21 -15.56
N ASP A 190 12.99 -22.41 -14.27
CA ASP A 190 13.90 -21.54 -13.51
C ASP A 190 15.39 -21.94 -13.57
N LYS A 191 15.77 -22.92 -14.42
CA LYS A 191 17.19 -23.14 -14.80
C LYS A 191 17.58 -22.22 -15.96
N LYS A 192 17.64 -20.91 -15.74
CA LYS A 192 18.33 -19.95 -16.62
C LYS A 192 19.03 -18.86 -15.85
#